data_AF-A0A6A7Y5V2-F1
#
_entry.id   AF-A0A6A7Y5V2-F1
#
_cell.length_a   1.000
_cell.length_b   1.000
_cell.length_c   1.000
_cell.angle_alpha   90.00
_cell.angle_beta   90.00
_cell.angle_gamma   90.00
#
_symmetry.space_group_name_H-M   'P 1'
#
loop_
_entity.id
_entity.type
_entity.pdbx_description
1 polymer ?
#
loop_
_entity_poly.entity_id
_entity_poly.type
_entity_poly.pdbx_seq_one_letter_code
_entity_poly.pdbx_strand_id
1 'polypeptide(L)'
;MPITLAHRLAALLLASLTAPVARAGTVDVMPKYDIGVNCARFESAEARLECISVEKAAYANAETLWPSVDADRRRKCVRQMLSSVNKRKLLYVLLDGCLKDELADQKIDKAKGLDHEYD
;
A
#
# COMPACT_ATOMS: atom_id res chain seq x y z
N MET A 1 -10.34 38.07 49.20
CA MET A 1 -10.87 36.84 49.85
C MET A 1 -11.65 36.03 48.81
N PRO A 2 -11.62 34.70 48.89
CA PRO A 2 -10.98 33.85 47.89
C PRO A 2 -11.95 32.89 47.17
N ILE A 3 -11.44 32.19 46.14
CA ILE A 3 -11.85 30.85 45.63
C ILE A 3 -13.32 30.79 45.11
N THR A 4 -13.58 30.48 43.84
CA THR A 4 -13.69 29.07 43.43
C THR A 4 -13.18 28.81 42.02
N LEU A 5 -11.90 28.47 42.03
CA LEU A 5 -11.18 27.63 41.10
C LEU A 5 -11.79 26.21 41.15
N ALA A 6 -13.00 26.00 40.63
CA ALA A 6 -13.68 24.70 40.80
C ALA A 6 -14.55 24.19 39.64
N HIS A 7 -14.72 24.91 38.53
CA HIS A 7 -15.53 24.39 37.42
C HIS A 7 -14.86 24.40 36.05
N ARG A 8 -13.54 24.68 35.97
CA ARG A 8 -12.76 24.48 34.74
C ARG A 8 -12.33 23.03 34.49
N LEU A 9 -12.94 22.06 35.16
CA LEU A 9 -12.64 20.63 35.03
C LEU A 9 -13.77 19.81 34.36
N ALA A 10 -14.83 20.44 33.85
CA ALA A 10 -15.95 19.74 33.21
C ALA A 10 -16.01 19.89 31.68
N ALA A 11 -14.94 20.34 31.03
CA ALA A 11 -14.91 20.57 29.58
C ALA A 11 -13.91 19.70 28.81
N LEU A 12 -13.21 18.77 29.48
CA LEU A 12 -12.12 17.99 28.86
C LEU A 12 -12.37 16.47 28.73
N LEU A 13 -13.62 16.01 28.91
CA LEU A 13 -13.95 14.57 28.89
C LEU A 13 -15.01 14.14 27.87
N LEU A 14 -15.44 15.01 26.97
CA LEU A 14 -16.43 14.68 25.92
C LEU A 14 -15.90 14.79 24.48
N ALA A 15 -14.60 15.06 24.29
CA ALA A 15 -13.99 15.12 22.96
C ALA A 15 -13.47 13.75 22.45
N SER A 16 -13.80 12.66 23.14
CA SER A 16 -13.26 11.32 22.88
C SER A 16 -14.27 10.38 22.22
N LEU A 17 -14.98 10.80 21.16
CA LEU A 17 -15.91 9.90 20.44
C LEU A 17 -16.09 10.17 18.94
N THR A 18 -15.16 10.87 18.30
CA THR A 18 -15.00 10.79 16.85
C THR A 18 -13.52 10.73 16.51
N ALA A 19 -12.86 9.66 16.96
CA ALA A 19 -11.69 9.20 16.21
C ALA A 19 -12.18 9.01 14.77
N PRO A 20 -11.54 9.61 13.75
CA PRO A 20 -11.81 9.21 12.39
C PRO A 20 -11.43 7.73 12.35
N VAL A 21 -12.44 6.87 12.34
CA VAL A 21 -12.31 5.48 11.92
C VAL A 21 -11.61 5.60 10.59
N ALA A 22 -10.32 5.22 10.57
CA ALA A 22 -9.59 5.03 9.34
C ALA A 22 -10.42 4.01 8.56
N ARG A 23 -11.30 4.52 7.69
CA ARG A 23 -12.01 3.71 6.71
C ARG A 23 -10.89 2.97 6.02
N ALA A 24 -10.81 1.66 6.27
CA ALA A 24 -9.97 0.75 5.53
C ALA A 24 -10.35 0.95 4.07
N GLY A 25 -9.65 1.86 3.40
CA GLY A 25 -9.92 2.27 2.03
C GLY A 25 -9.53 1.09 1.16
N THR A 26 -10.51 0.22 0.92
CA THR A 26 -10.62 -0.80 -0.13
C THR A 26 -9.32 -1.08 -0.87
N VAL A 27 -8.45 -1.88 -0.25
CA VAL A 27 -7.29 -2.51 -0.91
C VAL A 27 -7.75 -3.63 -1.86
N ASP A 28 -9.06 -3.76 -2.05
CA ASP A 28 -9.68 -4.65 -3.01
C ASP A 28 -9.34 -4.22 -4.45
N VAL A 29 -9.14 -2.92 -4.70
CA VAL A 29 -8.79 -2.38 -6.02
C VAL A 29 -7.32 -2.01 -6.08
N MET A 30 -6.63 -2.48 -7.12
CA MET A 30 -5.23 -2.13 -7.37
C MET A 30 -5.10 -0.62 -7.64
N PRO A 31 -4.19 0.10 -6.95
CA PRO A 31 -4.02 1.53 -7.18
C PRO A 31 -3.53 1.80 -8.60
N LYS A 32 -4.06 2.88 -9.19
CA LYS A 32 -3.68 3.35 -10.52
C LYS A 32 -3.00 4.71 -10.45
N TYR A 33 -1.93 4.89 -11.21
CA TYR A 33 -1.30 6.18 -11.48
C TYR A 33 -0.99 6.36 -12.96
N ASP A 34 -0.73 7.61 -13.35
CA ASP A 34 -0.35 7.96 -14.72
C ASP A 34 1.15 7.65 -14.96
N ILE A 35 1.40 6.57 -15.70
CA ILE A 35 2.75 6.13 -16.10
C ILE A 35 3.45 7.21 -16.94
N GLY A 36 2.70 7.88 -17.83
CA GLY A 36 3.26 8.93 -18.69
C GLY A 36 3.80 10.09 -17.86
N VAL A 37 3.06 10.53 -16.85
CA VAL A 37 3.50 11.57 -15.91
C VAL A 37 4.71 11.12 -15.10
N ASN A 38 4.72 9.89 -14.55
CA ASN A 38 5.86 9.39 -13.78
C ASN A 38 7.15 9.29 -14.64
N CYS A 39 7.01 8.86 -15.89
CA CYS A 39 8.12 8.71 -16.83
C CYS A 39 8.53 10.04 -17.50
N ALA A 40 7.71 11.09 -17.45
CA ALA A 40 8.05 12.40 -18.04
C ALA A 40 9.32 13.03 -17.41
N ARG A 41 9.71 12.58 -16.22
CA ARG A 41 10.95 13.01 -15.54
C ARG A 41 12.25 12.65 -16.27
N PHE A 42 12.21 11.72 -17.23
CA PHE A 42 13.36 11.36 -18.03
C PHE A 42 13.51 12.35 -19.20
N GLU A 43 14.67 12.99 -19.30
CA GLU A 43 14.96 14.00 -20.32
C GLU A 43 15.11 13.37 -21.71
N SER A 44 15.79 12.22 -21.81
CA SER A 44 15.90 11.45 -23.04
C SER A 44 14.56 10.83 -23.44
N ALA A 45 14.21 10.97 -24.71
CA ALA A 45 13.03 10.32 -25.31
C ALA A 45 13.12 8.79 -25.21
N GLU A 46 14.31 8.22 -25.42
CA GLU A 46 14.55 6.78 -25.35
C GLU A 46 14.34 6.25 -23.92
N ALA A 47 14.95 6.91 -22.92
CA ALA A 47 14.80 6.55 -21.52
C ALA A 47 13.34 6.68 -21.04
N ARG A 48 12.61 7.67 -21.56
CA ARG A 48 11.17 7.83 -21.28
C ARG A 48 10.35 6.69 -21.88
N LEU A 49 10.61 6.30 -23.13
CA LEU A 49 9.93 5.17 -23.78
C LEU A 49 10.23 3.85 -23.05
N GLU A 50 11.48 3.64 -22.64
CA GLU A 50 11.87 2.48 -21.85
C GLU A 50 11.13 2.44 -20.51
N CYS A 51 11.12 3.55 -19.77
CA CYS A 51 10.35 3.67 -18.52
C CYS A 51 8.87 3.30 -18.72
N ILE A 52 8.23 3.85 -19.76
CA ILE A 52 6.82 3.57 -20.06
C ILE A 52 6.62 2.08 -20.37
N SER A 53 7.50 1.50 -21.17
CA SER A 53 7.44 0.08 -21.54
C SER A 53 7.53 -0.82 -20.31
N VAL A 54 8.54 -0.60 -19.47
CA VAL A 54 8.79 -1.40 -18.27
C VAL A 54 7.64 -1.25 -17.25
N GLU A 55 7.16 -0.03 -17.00
CA GLU A 55 6.05 0.22 -16.07
C GLU A 55 4.73 -0.38 -16.57
N LYS A 56 4.46 -0.37 -17.88
CA LYS A 56 3.27 -1.02 -18.46
C LYS A 56 3.34 -2.54 -18.33
N ALA A 57 4.50 -3.14 -18.58
CA ALA A 57 4.69 -4.58 -18.41
C ALA A 57 4.50 -4.99 -16.94
N ALA A 58 5.09 -4.22 -16.02
CA ALA A 58 4.93 -4.46 -14.59
C ALA A 58 3.49 -4.27 -14.12
N TYR A 59 2.77 -3.27 -14.65
CA TYR A 59 1.34 -3.07 -14.37
C TYR A 59 0.51 -4.31 -14.75
N ALA A 60 0.71 -4.87 -15.94
CA ALA A 60 -0.03 -6.04 -16.40
C ALA A 60 0.23 -7.27 -15.51
N ASN A 61 1.48 -7.46 -15.08
CA ASN A 61 1.84 -8.52 -14.14
C ASN A 61 1.18 -8.30 -12.77
N ALA A 62 1.28 -7.08 -12.23
CA ALA A 62 0.69 -6.72 -10.94
C ALA A 62 -0.84 -6.91 -10.96
N GLU A 63 -1.52 -6.55 -12.05
CA GLU A 63 -2.96 -6.73 -12.23
C GLU A 63 -3.36 -8.22 -12.18
N THR A 64 -2.52 -9.09 -12.76
CA THR A 64 -2.72 -10.54 -12.72
C THR A 64 -2.49 -11.14 -11.32
N LEU A 65 -1.48 -10.63 -10.60
CA LEU A 65 -1.11 -11.12 -9.27
C LEU A 65 -2.04 -10.61 -8.18
N TRP A 66 -2.56 -9.39 -8.32
CA TRP A 66 -3.39 -8.70 -7.34
C TRP A 66 -4.46 -9.60 -6.70
N PRO A 67 -5.36 -10.26 -7.46
CA PRO A 67 -6.42 -11.09 -6.88
C PRO A 67 -5.91 -12.30 -6.07
N SER A 68 -4.68 -12.75 -6.31
CA SER A 68 -4.11 -13.97 -5.71
C SER A 68 -3.43 -13.74 -4.36
N VAL A 69 -3.14 -12.49 -4.03
CA VAL A 69 -2.50 -12.07 -2.78
C VAL A 69 -3.57 -11.60 -1.80
N ASP A 70 -3.48 -11.96 -0.52
CA ASP A 70 -4.42 -11.48 0.50
C ASP A 70 -4.36 -9.96 0.74
N ALA A 71 -5.37 -9.41 1.41
CA ALA A 71 -5.53 -7.98 1.60
C ALA A 71 -4.41 -7.33 2.44
N ASP A 72 -3.85 -8.04 3.43
CA ASP A 72 -2.79 -7.51 4.29
C ASP A 72 -1.47 -7.38 3.55
N ARG A 73 -1.16 -8.37 2.73
CA ARG A 73 0.01 -8.36 1.85
C ARG A 73 -0.12 -7.32 0.74
N ARG A 74 -1.30 -7.18 0.12
CA ARG A 74 -1.58 -6.06 -0.81
C ARG A 74 -1.36 -4.71 -0.13
N ARG A 75 -1.85 -4.53 1.11
CA ARG A 75 -1.62 -3.29 1.91
C ARG A 75 -0.13 -3.03 2.12
N LYS A 76 0.66 -4.05 2.42
CA LYS A 76 2.12 -3.95 2.56
C LYS A 76 2.76 -3.48 1.24
N CYS A 77 2.42 -4.10 0.12
CA CYS A 77 2.98 -3.73 -1.18
C CYS A 77 2.59 -2.31 -1.64
N VAL A 78 1.34 -1.89 -1.40
CA VAL A 78 0.92 -0.51 -1.68
C VAL A 78 1.71 0.49 -0.84
N ARG A 79 1.92 0.22 0.45
CA ARG A 79 2.76 1.09 1.31
C ARG A 79 4.19 1.20 0.79
N GLN A 80 4.79 0.10 0.36
CA GLN A 80 6.13 0.09 -0.25
C GLN A 80 6.17 0.95 -1.52
N MET A 81 5.22 0.77 -2.43
CA MET A 81 5.07 1.57 -3.64
C MET A 81 4.94 3.08 -3.30
N LEU A 82 4.02 3.43 -2.41
CA LEU A 82 3.74 4.83 -2.04
C LEU A 82 4.93 5.51 -1.36
N SER A 83 5.69 4.78 -0.54
CA SER A 83 6.94 5.30 0.07
C SER A 83 8.06 5.61 -0.94
N SER A 84 7.87 5.22 -2.20
CA SER A 84 8.84 5.36 -3.29
C SER A 84 8.45 6.41 -4.33
N VAL A 85 7.25 7.02 -4.22
CA VAL A 85 6.73 8.03 -5.16
C VAL A 85 7.71 9.20 -5.33
N ASN A 86 8.23 9.73 -4.22
CA ASN A 86 9.16 10.87 -4.26
C ASN A 86 10.62 10.48 -4.58
N LYS A 87 10.93 9.18 -4.67
CA LYS A 87 12.30 8.67 -4.83
C LYS A 87 12.69 8.39 -6.28
N ARG A 88 11.91 8.90 -7.24
CA ARG A 88 12.09 8.66 -8.68
C ARG A 88 12.22 7.17 -9.02
N LYS A 89 11.44 6.31 -8.37
CA LYS A 89 11.41 4.86 -8.65
C LYS A 89 10.36 4.51 -9.72
N LEU A 90 10.41 3.27 -10.20
CA LEU A 90 9.39 2.69 -11.08
C LEU A 90 8.34 2.01 -10.19
N LEU A 91 7.14 2.57 -10.14
CA LEU A 91 6.19 2.26 -9.07
C LEU A 91 5.50 0.92 -9.29
N TYR A 92 5.07 0.61 -10.52
CA TYR A 92 4.49 -0.70 -10.81
C TYR A 92 5.54 -1.80 -10.78
N VAL A 93 6.80 -1.51 -11.13
CA VAL A 93 7.90 -2.48 -10.95
C VAL A 93 8.07 -2.86 -9.48
N LEU A 94 8.04 -1.87 -8.58
CA LEU A 94 8.09 -2.13 -7.13
C LEU A 94 6.87 -2.90 -6.63
N LEU A 95 5.68 -2.57 -7.15
CA LEU A 95 4.45 -3.26 -6.80
C LEU A 95 4.47 -4.72 -7.26
N ASP A 96 4.82 -4.97 -8.53
CA ASP A 96 4.95 -6.30 -9.12
C ASP A 96 5.95 -7.17 -8.34
N GLY A 97 7.14 -6.63 -8.05
CA GLY A 97 8.15 -7.33 -7.25
C GLY A 97 7.63 -7.74 -5.88
N CYS A 98 7.03 -6.80 -5.13
CA CYS A 98 6.46 -7.11 -3.82
C CYS A 98 5.34 -8.14 -3.89
N LEU A 99 4.43 -8.04 -4.87
CA LEU A 99 3.33 -8.99 -5.01
C LEU A 99 3.82 -10.42 -5.30
N LYS A 100 4.92 -10.57 -6.06
CA LYS A 100 5.56 -11.87 -6.31
C LYS A 100 6.12 -12.47 -5.02
N ASP A 101 6.86 -11.67 -4.26
CA ASP A 101 7.46 -12.09 -2.99
C ASP A 101 6.37 -12.50 -1.99
N GLU A 102 5.35 -11.67 -1.83
CA GLU A 102 4.22 -11.93 -0.93
C GLU A 102 3.40 -13.15 -1.34
N LEU A 103 3.22 -13.40 -2.64
CA LEU A 103 2.53 -14.60 -3.12
C LEU A 103 3.35 -15.86 -2.84
N ALA A 104 4.68 -15.79 -2.91
CA ALA A 104 5.55 -16.91 -2.57
C ALA A 104 5.48 -17.21 -1.07
N ASP A 105 5.59 -16.19 -0.22
CA ASP A 105 5.47 -16.32 1.24
C ASP A 105 4.10 -16.88 1.65
N GLN A 106 3.01 -16.39 1.04
CA GLN A 106 1.66 -16.91 1.30
C GLN A 106 1.53 -18.41 0.98
N LYS A 107 2.20 -18.89 -0.08
CA LYS A 107 2.21 -20.33 -0.43
C LYS A 107 2.97 -21.14 0.61
N ILE A 108 4.09 -20.62 1.13
CA ILE A 108 4.87 -21.26 2.19
C ILE A 108 4.06 -21.35 3.48
N ASP A 109 3.40 -20.27 3.88
CA ASP A 109 2.58 -20.24 5.10
C ASP A 109 1.40 -21.22 5.02
N LYS A 110 0.76 -21.33 3.85
CA LYS A 110 -0.29 -22.33 3.61
C LYS A 110 0.24 -23.77 3.70
N ALA A 111 1.43 -24.05 3.17
CA ALA A 111 2.04 -25.37 3.27
C ALA A 111 2.32 -25.77 4.72
N LYS A 112 2.92 -24.86 5.51
CA LYS A 112 3.19 -25.09 6.93
C LYS A 112 1.94 -25.26 7.78
N GLY A 113 0.85 -24.56 7.43
CA GLY A 113 -0.44 -24.72 8.10
C GLY A 113 -1.06 -26.09 7.89
N LEU A 114 -0.85 -26.70 6.72
CA LEU A 114 -1.35 -28.05 6.41
C LEU A 114 -0.57 -29.15 7.13
N ASP A 115 0.73 -28.94 7.39
CA ASP A 115 1.55 -29.90 8.12
C ASP A 115 1.15 -30.04 9.61
N HIS A 116 0.42 -29.06 10.15
CA HIS A 116 -0.04 -29.06 11.55
C HIS A 116 -1.47 -29.61 11.75
N GLU A 117 -2.23 -29.88 10.68
CA GLU A 117 -3.62 -30.37 10.78
C GLU A 117 -3.73 -31.91 10.76
N TYR A 118 -2.58 -32.61 10.72
CA TYR A 118 -2.47 -34.08 10.63
C TYR A 118 -1.83 -34.76 11.86
N ASP A 119 -1.78 -34.09 13.01
CA ASP A 119 -1.41 -34.66 14.33
C ASP A 119 -2.63 -34.75 15.25
#